data_AF-U6MG43-F1
#
_entry.id   AF-U6MG43-F1
#
_cell.length_a   1.000
_cell.length_b   1.000
_cell.length_c   1.000
_cell.angle_alpha   90.00
_cell.angle_beta   90.00
_cell.angle_gamma   90.00
#
_symmetry.space_group_name_H-M   'P 1'
#
loop_
_entity.id
_entity.type
_entity.pdbx_description
1 polymer ?
#
loop_
_entity_poly.entity_id
_entity_poly.type
_entity_poly.pdbx_seq_one_letter_code
_entity_poly.pdbx_strand_id
1 'polypeptide(L)'
;MEAFNFTGASAVPARSLLDFTPLSAPQKRHVSRIYAALTVNVLLTAVGVYGQLKWISLPPFLSLMLSIGCVMGLTYSSQKAHAESQMLTKERAVYFGGFGVLNGMLAANYLHAVHFYVGPQVIPAAFFASVAIFFCFSAAALVAKQRSYLYLGSILGAALTYLSLASLVNIFLRAQLVNNVILWGGLFMYLGFVVYDTQLAVAQFDMGNRDYLLHALQFYVNFLSLFLRLVAILSERQEENNRRKRERRE
;
A
#
# COMPACT_ATOMS: atom_id res chain seq x y z
N MET A 1 -18.53 32.93 41.13
CA MET A 1 -17.19 32.41 41.45
C MET A 1 -17.37 30.99 41.98
N GLU A 2 -17.27 29.99 41.10
CA GLU A 2 -17.00 28.60 41.50
C GLU A 2 -16.02 28.01 40.49
N ALA A 3 -15.02 27.34 41.03
CA ALA A 3 -13.74 27.10 40.43
C ALA A 3 -13.73 25.86 39.53
N PHE A 4 -12.95 25.97 38.45
CA PHE A 4 -12.46 24.87 37.64
C PHE A 4 -11.76 23.82 38.52
N ASN A 5 -12.37 22.63 38.67
CA ASN A 5 -11.66 21.44 39.15
C ASN A 5 -11.22 20.60 37.95
N PHE A 6 -10.02 20.91 37.47
CA PHE A 6 -9.29 20.12 36.48
C PHE A 6 -8.42 19.08 37.21
N THR A 7 -9.01 17.97 37.64
CA THR A 7 -8.26 16.82 38.18
C THR A 7 -8.82 15.53 37.63
N GLY A 8 -8.30 15.12 36.48
CA GLY A 8 -8.63 13.87 35.81
C GLY A 8 -7.54 13.40 34.86
N ALA A 9 -6.27 13.70 35.17
CA ALA A 9 -5.15 13.03 34.54
C ALA A 9 -5.09 11.59 35.09
N SER A 10 -5.83 10.67 34.47
CA SER A 10 -5.68 9.25 34.72
C SER A 10 -4.24 8.87 34.37
N ALA A 11 -3.44 8.62 35.41
CA ALA A 11 -2.10 8.08 35.27
C ALA A 11 -2.22 6.77 34.45
N VAL A 12 -1.78 6.82 33.20
CA VAL A 12 -1.68 5.62 32.35
C VAL A 12 -0.77 4.64 33.08
N PRO A 13 -1.26 3.51 33.59
CA PRO A 13 -0.42 2.62 34.38
C PRO A 13 0.72 2.11 33.50
N ALA A 14 1.96 2.17 34.00
CA ALA A 14 3.15 1.76 33.25
C ALA A 14 3.06 0.31 32.73
N ARG A 15 2.29 -0.56 33.40
CA ARG A 15 1.96 -1.91 32.94
C ARG A 15 1.19 -1.93 31.61
N SER A 16 0.36 -0.92 31.36
CA SER A 16 -0.33 -0.75 30.08
C SER A 16 0.64 -0.31 28.97
N LEU A 17 1.74 0.36 29.29
CA LEU A 17 2.76 0.73 28.30
C LEU A 17 3.65 -0.45 27.89
N LEU A 18 3.72 -1.50 28.72
CA LEU A 18 4.52 -2.71 28.51
C LEU A 18 3.68 -3.96 28.23
N ASP A 19 2.40 -3.78 27.90
CA ASP A 19 1.51 -4.89 27.55
C ASP A 19 1.75 -5.26 26.09
N PHE A 20 2.78 -6.07 25.86
CA PHE A 20 3.10 -6.70 24.56
C PHE A 20 2.21 -7.92 24.32
N THR A 21 0.92 -7.82 24.67
CA THR A 21 0.02 -8.97 24.62
C THR A 21 0.05 -9.55 23.21
N PRO A 22 0.44 -10.83 23.03
CA PRO A 22 0.54 -11.41 21.71
C PRO A 22 -0.85 -11.46 21.07
N LEU A 23 -0.91 -11.18 19.76
CA LEU A 23 -2.13 -11.34 18.96
C LEU A 23 -2.85 -12.64 19.32
N SER A 24 -4.16 -12.55 19.56
CA SER A 24 -5.00 -13.71 19.82
C SER A 24 -4.91 -14.71 18.66
N ALA A 25 -5.07 -16.00 18.94
CA ALA A 25 -5.09 -17.05 17.90
C ALA A 25 -6.02 -16.74 16.70
N PRO A 26 -7.24 -16.21 16.89
CA PRO A 26 -8.11 -15.86 15.75
C PRO A 26 -7.62 -14.64 14.96
N GLN A 27 -7.01 -13.62 15.60
CA GLN A 27 -6.39 -12.49 14.90
C GLN A 27 -5.22 -12.96 14.03
N LYS A 28 -4.36 -13.84 14.53
CA LYS A 28 -3.24 -14.41 13.75
C LYS A 28 -3.74 -15.14 12.50
N ARG A 29 -4.82 -15.92 12.62
CA ARG A 29 -5.43 -16.63 11.48
C ARG A 29 -6.01 -15.66 10.45
N HIS A 30 -6.63 -14.57 10.91
CA HIS A 30 -7.17 -13.52 10.03
C HIS A 30 -6.05 -12.83 9.25
N VAL A 31 -5.02 -12.36 9.95
CA VAL A 31 -3.85 -11.70 9.38
C VAL A 31 -3.12 -12.63 8.39
N SER A 32 -2.97 -13.91 8.72
CA SER A 32 -2.39 -14.91 7.80
C SER A 32 -3.18 -15.03 6.49
N ARG A 33 -4.51 -15.00 6.54
CA ARG A 33 -5.36 -15.00 5.33
C ARG A 33 -5.21 -13.73 4.50
N ILE A 34 -5.04 -12.58 5.16
CA ILE A 34 -4.76 -11.29 4.50
C ILE A 34 -3.46 -11.39 3.70
N TYR A 35 -2.36 -11.87 4.31
CA TYR A 35 -1.09 -12.03 3.60
C TYR A 35 -1.17 -13.06 2.47
N ALA A 36 -1.87 -14.17 2.67
CA ALA A 36 -2.06 -15.16 1.60
C ALA A 36 -2.81 -14.55 0.40
N ALA A 37 -3.89 -13.81 0.64
CA ALA A 37 -4.63 -13.11 -0.41
C ALA A 37 -3.78 -12.01 -1.07
N LEU A 38 -2.99 -11.26 -0.30
CA LEU A 38 -2.02 -10.29 -0.81
C LEU A 38 -1.04 -10.95 -1.79
N THR A 39 -0.41 -12.07 -1.41
CA THR A 39 0.53 -12.79 -2.27
C THR A 39 -0.12 -13.22 -3.58
N VAL A 40 -1.33 -13.79 -3.53
CA VAL A 40 -2.09 -14.14 -4.75
C VAL A 40 -2.30 -12.92 -5.63
N ASN A 41 -2.67 -11.78 -5.04
CA ASN A 41 -2.92 -10.57 -5.82
C ASN A 41 -1.65 -9.98 -6.45
N VAL A 42 -0.51 -10.07 -5.77
CA VAL A 42 0.81 -9.70 -6.31
C VAL A 42 1.19 -10.60 -7.48
N LEU A 43 0.96 -11.92 -7.39
CA LEU A 43 1.18 -12.84 -8.50
C LEU A 43 0.28 -12.51 -9.69
N LEU A 44 -1.00 -12.22 -9.45
CA LEU A 44 -1.94 -11.79 -10.49
C LEU A 44 -1.54 -10.45 -11.11
N THR A 45 -0.92 -9.55 -10.34
CA THR A 45 -0.35 -8.30 -10.86
C THR A 45 0.78 -8.59 -11.84
N ALA A 46 1.67 -9.53 -11.53
CA ALA A 46 2.72 -9.95 -12.45
C ALA A 46 2.14 -10.55 -13.75
N VAL A 47 1.06 -11.35 -13.64
CA VAL A 47 0.31 -11.86 -14.81
C VAL A 47 -0.28 -10.71 -15.62
N GLY A 48 -0.84 -9.69 -14.96
CA GLY A 48 -1.37 -8.49 -15.62
C GLY A 48 -0.30 -7.69 -16.36
N VAL A 49 0.88 -7.50 -15.76
CA VAL A 49 2.03 -6.87 -16.43
C VAL A 49 2.42 -7.66 -17.68
N TYR A 50 2.56 -8.99 -17.56
CA TYR A 50 2.94 -9.85 -18.68
C TYR A 50 1.89 -9.83 -19.80
N GLY A 51 0.61 -9.96 -19.45
CA GLY A 51 -0.51 -9.96 -20.39
C GLY A 51 -0.62 -8.63 -21.15
N GLN A 52 -0.41 -7.50 -20.46
CA GLN A 52 -0.43 -6.17 -21.08
C GLN A 52 0.66 -6.01 -22.14
N LEU A 53 1.86 -6.54 -21.88
CA LEU A 53 3.01 -6.38 -22.76
C LEU A 53 3.02 -7.35 -23.94
N LYS A 54 2.38 -8.52 -23.82
CA LYS A 54 2.46 -9.60 -24.82
C LYS A 54 1.17 -9.83 -25.61
N TRP A 55 0.01 -9.73 -24.98
CA TRP A 55 -1.25 -10.16 -25.58
C TRP A 55 -2.18 -9.01 -25.89
N ILE A 56 -2.41 -8.10 -24.93
CA ILE A 56 -3.45 -7.08 -25.04
C ILE A 56 -2.90 -5.76 -24.53
N SER A 57 -2.88 -4.72 -25.36
CA SER A 57 -2.59 -3.36 -24.89
C SER A 57 -3.88 -2.66 -24.52
N LEU A 58 -4.31 -2.79 -23.26
CA LEU A 58 -5.44 -2.00 -22.76
C LEU A 58 -5.02 -0.55 -22.52
N PRO A 59 -5.82 0.44 -22.93
CA PRO A 59 -5.55 1.83 -22.61
C PRO A 59 -5.61 2.04 -21.08
N PRO A 60 -4.69 2.79 -20.47
CA PRO A 60 -4.62 2.95 -19.02
C PRO A 60 -5.92 3.44 -18.38
N PHE A 61 -6.65 4.34 -19.04
CA PHE A 61 -7.93 4.83 -18.54
C PHE A 61 -8.98 3.71 -18.40
N LEU A 62 -9.03 2.76 -19.34
CA LEU A 62 -9.97 1.64 -19.26
C LEU A 62 -9.59 0.69 -18.13
N SER A 63 -8.30 0.34 -18.00
CA SER A 63 -7.83 -0.50 -16.89
C SER A 63 -8.11 0.15 -15.53
N LEU A 64 -8.01 1.48 -15.43
CA LEU A 64 -8.38 2.23 -14.24
C LEU A 64 -9.88 2.11 -13.95
N MET A 65 -10.76 2.37 -14.93
CA MET A 65 -12.21 2.27 -14.76
C MET A 65 -12.65 0.87 -14.34
N LEU A 66 -12.10 -0.18 -14.98
CA LEU A 66 -12.36 -1.56 -14.60
C LEU A 66 -11.85 -1.87 -13.19
N SER A 67 -10.67 -1.36 -12.81
CA SER A 67 -10.13 -1.59 -11.47
C SER A 67 -11.02 -0.99 -10.40
N ILE A 68 -11.56 0.22 -10.62
CA ILE A 68 -12.53 0.87 -9.73
C ILE A 68 -13.81 0.04 -9.67
N GLY A 69 -14.29 -0.46 -10.81
CA GLY A 69 -15.43 -1.38 -10.87
C GLY A 69 -15.24 -2.64 -10.03
N CYS A 70 -14.04 -3.24 -10.05
CA CYS A 70 -13.70 -4.37 -9.19
C CYS A 70 -13.75 -4.03 -7.70
N VAL A 71 -13.21 -2.87 -7.29
CA VAL A 71 -13.28 -2.42 -5.89
C VAL A 71 -14.73 -2.20 -5.47
N MET A 72 -15.52 -1.49 -6.28
CA MET A 72 -16.93 -1.23 -6.03
C MET A 72 -17.71 -2.53 -5.88
N GLY A 73 -17.52 -3.48 -6.80
CA GLY A 73 -18.15 -4.81 -6.74
C GLY A 73 -17.77 -5.59 -5.49
N LEU A 74 -16.50 -5.52 -5.08
CA LEU A 74 -16.03 -6.18 -3.86
C LEU A 74 -16.62 -5.54 -2.58
N THR A 75 -16.73 -4.21 -2.54
CA THR A 75 -17.33 -3.49 -1.41
C THR A 75 -18.84 -3.71 -1.32
N TYR A 76 -19.54 -3.72 -2.45
CA TYR A 76 -20.99 -3.96 -2.50
C TYR A 76 -21.32 -5.40 -2.07
N SER A 77 -20.54 -6.38 -2.52
CA SER A 77 -20.71 -7.79 -2.13
C SER A 77 -20.30 -8.10 -0.68
N SER A 78 -19.58 -7.20 0.00
CA SER A 78 -19.16 -7.40 1.39
C SER A 78 -20.33 -7.49 2.36
N GLN A 79 -21.37 -6.66 2.21
CA GLN A 79 -22.56 -6.72 3.06
C GLN A 79 -23.26 -8.09 3.00
N LYS A 80 -23.36 -8.69 1.82
CA LYS A 80 -23.91 -10.04 1.62
C LYS A 80 -23.01 -11.11 2.24
N ALA A 81 -21.70 -10.99 2.07
CA ALA A 81 -20.73 -11.91 2.65
C ALA A 81 -20.73 -11.93 4.18
N HIS A 82 -20.98 -10.77 4.82
CA HIS A 82 -21.18 -10.68 6.27
C HIS A 82 -22.44 -11.41 6.73
N ALA A 83 -23.53 -11.34 5.96
CA ALA A 83 -24.78 -12.04 6.27
C ALA A 83 -24.66 -13.57 6.11
N GLU A 84 -23.92 -14.03 5.10
CA GLU A 84 -23.77 -15.46 4.78
C GLU A 84 -22.58 -16.14 5.50
N SER A 85 -21.74 -15.38 6.20
CA SER A 85 -20.48 -15.81 6.82
C SER A 85 -19.43 -16.41 5.85
N GLN A 86 -19.71 -16.39 4.54
CA GLN A 86 -18.79 -16.80 3.49
C GLN A 86 -18.07 -15.59 2.90
N MET A 87 -16.83 -15.38 3.36
CA MET A 87 -16.01 -14.26 2.91
C MET A 87 -15.41 -14.48 1.50
N LEU A 88 -15.32 -15.74 1.03
CA LEU A 88 -14.77 -16.06 -0.28
C LEU A 88 -15.83 -16.72 -1.17
N THR A 89 -16.50 -15.91 -1.98
CA THR A 89 -17.40 -16.36 -3.05
C THR A 89 -16.68 -16.29 -4.39
N LYS A 90 -17.07 -17.11 -5.38
CA LYS A 90 -16.49 -17.07 -6.73
C LYS A 90 -16.49 -15.66 -7.32
N GLU A 91 -17.59 -14.92 -7.17
CA GLU A 91 -17.70 -13.53 -7.65
C GLU A 91 -16.68 -12.61 -6.98
N ARG A 92 -16.53 -12.70 -5.65
CA ARG A 92 -15.56 -11.91 -4.89
C ARG A 92 -14.12 -12.22 -5.27
N ALA A 93 -13.82 -13.49 -5.54
CA ALA A 93 -12.51 -13.92 -6.04
C ALA A 93 -12.21 -13.33 -7.42
N VAL A 94 -13.20 -13.26 -8.32
CA VAL A 94 -13.07 -12.62 -9.63
C VAL A 94 -12.82 -11.12 -9.48
N TYR A 95 -13.56 -10.41 -8.63
CA TYR A 95 -13.32 -8.98 -8.40
C TYR A 95 -11.95 -8.72 -7.79
N PHE A 96 -11.57 -9.50 -6.77
CA PHE A 96 -10.28 -9.36 -6.11
C PHE A 96 -9.11 -9.66 -7.07
N GLY A 97 -9.18 -10.77 -7.80
CA GLY A 97 -8.12 -11.15 -8.74
C GLY A 97 -8.07 -10.25 -9.97
N GLY A 98 -9.23 -9.86 -10.49
CA GLY A 98 -9.35 -8.88 -11.57
C GLY A 98 -8.70 -7.56 -11.20
N PHE A 99 -8.90 -7.08 -9.97
CA PHE A 99 -8.23 -5.88 -9.47
C PHE A 99 -6.71 -5.97 -9.54
N GLY A 100 -6.11 -7.10 -9.14
CA GLY A 100 -4.65 -7.31 -9.24
C GLY A 100 -4.16 -7.30 -10.68
N VAL A 101 -4.81 -8.05 -11.57
CA VAL A 101 -4.47 -8.10 -13.00
C VAL A 101 -4.52 -6.69 -13.61
N LEU A 102 -5.61 -5.96 -13.39
CA LEU A 102 -5.83 -4.63 -13.97
C LEU A 102 -4.79 -3.61 -13.48
N ASN A 103 -4.44 -3.63 -12.19
CA ASN A 103 -3.36 -2.79 -11.66
C ASN A 103 -1.99 -3.19 -12.20
N GLY A 104 -1.76 -4.47 -12.46
CA GLY A 104 -0.58 -4.93 -13.19
C GLY A 104 -0.52 -4.37 -14.61
N MET A 105 -1.64 -4.40 -15.33
CA MET A 105 -1.75 -3.81 -16.67
C MET A 105 -1.50 -2.30 -16.65
N LEU A 106 -2.02 -1.59 -15.65
CA LEU A 106 -1.76 -0.15 -15.43
C LEU A 106 -0.26 0.15 -15.23
N ALA A 107 0.42 -0.65 -14.42
CA ALA A 107 1.83 -0.47 -14.11
C ALA A 107 2.77 -0.92 -15.24
N ALA A 108 2.29 -1.73 -16.20
CA ALA A 108 3.13 -2.43 -17.16
C ALA A 108 3.98 -1.50 -18.02
N ASN A 109 3.40 -0.44 -18.58
CA ASN A 109 4.12 0.49 -19.44
C ASN A 109 5.24 1.23 -18.69
N TYR A 110 4.97 1.60 -17.43
CA TYR A 110 5.96 2.24 -16.57
C TYR A 110 7.12 1.28 -16.25
N LEU A 111 6.80 0.05 -15.84
CA LEU A 111 7.82 -0.96 -15.54
C LEU A 111 8.63 -1.34 -16.79
N HIS A 112 7.99 -1.43 -17.96
CA HIS A 112 8.65 -1.70 -19.22
C HIS A 112 9.62 -0.59 -19.61
N ALA A 113 9.23 0.68 -19.42
CA ALA A 113 10.12 1.82 -19.64
C ALA A 113 11.36 1.77 -18.73
N VAL A 114 11.17 1.50 -17.43
CA VAL A 114 12.29 1.37 -16.48
C VAL A 114 13.23 0.22 -16.89
N HIS A 115 12.68 -0.92 -17.28
CA HIS A 115 13.46 -2.07 -17.73
C HIS A 115 14.38 -1.74 -18.90
N PHE A 116 13.85 -1.04 -19.91
CA PHE A 116 14.57 -0.77 -21.16
C PHE A 116 15.51 0.44 -21.07
N TYR A 117 15.08 1.54 -20.45
CA TYR A 117 15.84 2.79 -20.44
C TYR A 117 16.83 2.92 -19.27
N VAL A 118 16.53 2.31 -18.12
CA VAL A 118 17.34 2.46 -16.90
C VAL A 118 18.20 1.25 -16.64
N GLY A 119 17.56 0.08 -16.64
CA GLY A 119 18.23 -1.21 -16.53
C GLY A 119 17.34 -2.29 -15.90
N PRO A 120 17.52 -3.55 -16.33
CA PRO A 120 16.68 -4.67 -15.90
C PRO A 120 16.76 -4.98 -14.41
N GLN A 121 17.86 -4.61 -13.75
CA GLN A 121 18.10 -4.88 -12.32
C GLN A 121 17.25 -4.05 -11.36
N VAL A 122 16.68 -2.93 -11.80
CA VAL A 122 15.95 -1.99 -10.91
C VAL A 122 14.67 -2.61 -10.35
N ILE A 123 13.90 -3.26 -11.22
CA ILE A 123 12.59 -3.84 -10.88
C ILE A 123 12.71 -4.95 -9.82
N PRO A 124 13.53 -6.00 -9.99
CA PRO A 124 13.68 -7.04 -8.97
C PRO A 124 14.27 -6.49 -7.67
N ALA A 125 15.24 -5.57 -7.73
CA ALA A 125 15.80 -4.95 -6.54
C ALA A 125 14.74 -4.17 -5.74
N ALA A 126 13.91 -3.36 -6.42
CA ALA A 126 12.82 -2.64 -5.80
C ALA A 126 11.77 -3.60 -5.21
N PHE A 127 11.46 -4.71 -5.89
CA PHE A 127 10.51 -5.71 -5.38
C PHE A 127 10.97 -6.32 -4.05
N PHE A 128 12.19 -6.84 -3.99
CA PHE A 128 12.71 -7.43 -2.75
C PHE A 128 12.86 -6.40 -1.63
N ALA A 129 13.28 -5.17 -1.95
CA ALA A 129 13.30 -4.08 -0.99
C ALA A 129 11.90 -3.77 -0.44
N SER A 130 10.88 -3.76 -1.31
CA SER A 130 9.49 -3.52 -0.92
C SER A 130 8.97 -4.62 -0.01
N VAL A 131 9.25 -5.89 -0.32
CA VAL A 131 8.86 -7.04 0.52
C VAL A 131 9.51 -6.92 1.90
N ALA A 132 10.81 -6.65 1.96
CA ALA A 132 11.54 -6.52 3.22
C ALA A 132 10.98 -5.36 4.06
N ILE A 133 10.83 -4.18 3.46
CA ILE A 133 10.30 -2.99 4.14
C ILE A 133 8.86 -3.21 4.59
N PHE A 134 7.98 -3.68 3.71
CA PHE A 134 6.57 -3.93 4.03
C PHE A 134 6.47 -4.91 5.19
N PHE A 135 7.23 -6.02 5.15
CA PHE A 135 7.22 -7.01 6.22
C PHE A 135 7.76 -6.45 7.53
N CYS A 136 8.88 -5.72 7.52
CA CYS A 136 9.45 -5.11 8.73
C CYS A 136 8.49 -4.11 9.38
N PHE A 137 7.92 -3.18 8.62
CA PHE A 137 7.00 -2.17 9.15
C PHE A 137 5.67 -2.77 9.58
N SER A 138 5.16 -3.75 8.83
CA SER A 138 3.93 -4.46 9.18
C SER A 138 4.13 -5.33 10.43
N ALA A 139 5.25 -6.05 10.55
CA ALA A 139 5.57 -6.79 11.77
C ALA A 139 5.75 -5.87 12.99
N ALA A 140 6.45 -4.74 12.83
CA ALA A 140 6.59 -3.73 13.88
C ALA A 140 5.22 -3.18 14.30
N ALA A 141 4.32 -2.94 13.34
CA ALA A 141 2.95 -2.52 13.61
C ALA A 141 2.16 -3.60 14.36
N LEU A 142 2.25 -4.88 13.99
CA LEU A 142 1.55 -5.97 14.70
C LEU A 142 1.99 -6.13 16.17
N VAL A 143 3.22 -5.74 16.51
CA VAL A 143 3.75 -5.78 17.88
C VAL A 143 3.49 -4.47 18.63
N ALA A 144 3.36 -3.35 17.92
CA ALA A 144 3.12 -2.05 18.52
C ALA A 144 1.72 -1.95 19.10
N LYS A 145 1.63 -1.31 20.27
CA LYS A 145 0.36 -1.13 20.97
C LYS A 145 -0.62 -0.29 20.15
N GLN A 146 -1.84 -0.78 20.04
CA GLN A 146 -2.96 -0.09 19.40
C GLN A 146 -3.23 1.28 20.06
N ARG A 147 -2.74 2.37 19.48
CA ARG A 147 -3.08 3.73 19.93
C ARG A 147 -3.44 4.62 18.75
N SER A 148 -4.72 5.00 18.74
CA SER A 148 -5.30 6.13 18.03
C SER A 148 -5.03 6.21 16.52
N TYR A 149 -5.56 5.23 15.78
CA TYR A 149 -5.46 5.17 14.31
C TYR A 149 -6.09 6.37 13.61
N LEU A 150 -7.12 6.98 14.19
CA LEU A 150 -7.83 8.11 13.60
C LEU A 150 -6.91 9.32 13.33
N TYR A 151 -5.96 9.62 14.23
CA TYR A 151 -5.01 10.72 14.00
C TYR A 151 -3.98 10.36 12.93
N LEU A 152 -3.52 9.11 12.91
CA LEU A 152 -2.55 8.69 11.90
C LEU A 152 -3.19 8.69 10.50
N GLY A 153 -4.42 8.20 10.38
CA GLY A 153 -5.17 8.20 9.13
C GLY A 153 -5.44 9.61 8.60
N SER A 154 -5.79 10.58 9.45
CA SER A 154 -6.02 11.96 9.02
C SER A 154 -4.73 12.67 8.60
N ILE A 155 -3.62 12.46 9.32
CA ILE A 155 -2.31 12.99 8.94
C ILE A 155 -1.84 12.41 7.60
N LEU A 156 -1.94 11.09 7.42
CA LEU A 156 -1.55 10.43 6.17
C LEU A 156 -2.46 10.84 5.01
N GLY A 157 -3.76 10.99 5.25
CA GLY A 157 -4.71 11.51 4.27
C GLY A 157 -4.36 12.93 3.82
N ALA A 158 -4.06 13.82 4.76
CA ALA A 158 -3.62 15.19 4.45
C ALA A 158 -2.30 15.20 3.67
N ALA A 159 -1.33 14.36 4.07
CA ALA A 159 -0.07 14.22 3.36
C ALA A 159 -0.26 13.73 1.93
N LEU A 160 -1.14 12.74 1.71
CA LEU A 160 -1.49 12.24 0.38
C LEU A 160 -2.11 13.32 -0.49
N THR A 161 -3.06 14.09 0.05
CA THR A 161 -3.68 15.22 -0.68
C THR A 161 -2.64 16.27 -1.06
N TYR A 162 -1.79 16.68 -0.13
CA TYR A 162 -0.78 17.70 -0.39
C TYR A 162 0.30 17.23 -1.38
N LEU A 163 0.78 16.00 -1.26
CA LEU A 163 1.75 15.42 -2.21
C LEU A 163 1.13 15.23 -3.61
N SER A 164 -0.15 14.90 -3.69
CA SER A 164 -0.88 14.81 -4.96
C SER A 164 -1.02 16.17 -5.62
N LEU A 165 -1.37 17.20 -4.84
CA LEU A 165 -1.43 18.58 -5.33
C LEU A 165 -0.05 19.09 -5.76
N ALA A 166 1.00 18.81 -4.97
CA ALA A 166 2.37 19.12 -5.32
C ALA A 166 2.78 18.43 -6.63
N SER A 167 2.35 17.19 -6.85
CA SER A 167 2.59 16.46 -8.11
C SER A 167 1.92 17.15 -9.30
N LEU A 168 0.68 17.62 -9.16
CA LEU A 168 -0.01 18.37 -10.20
C LEU A 168 0.68 19.71 -10.52
N VAL A 169 1.06 20.47 -9.49
CA VAL A 169 1.77 21.74 -9.65
C VAL A 169 3.15 21.50 -10.29
N ASN A 170 3.84 20.42 -9.93
CA ASN A 170 5.16 20.10 -10.47
C ASN A 170 5.15 19.75 -11.96
N ILE A 171 4.01 19.34 -12.53
CA ILE A 171 3.88 19.15 -13.99
C ILE A 171 4.17 20.47 -14.74
N PHE A 172 3.75 21.60 -14.16
CA PHE A 172 3.94 22.94 -14.74
C PHE A 172 5.28 23.55 -14.33
N LEU A 173 5.68 23.43 -13.06
CA LEU A 173 6.90 24.05 -12.54
C LEU A 173 8.18 23.28 -12.87
N ARG A 174 8.10 21.94 -12.97
CA ARG A 174 9.23 21.02 -13.20
C ARG A 174 10.45 21.29 -12.29
N ALA A 175 10.17 21.62 -11.02
CA ALA A 175 11.21 22.00 -10.07
C ALA A 175 11.84 20.76 -9.42
N GLN A 176 13.17 20.65 -9.48
CA GLN A 176 13.90 19.49 -8.94
C GLN A 176 13.67 19.28 -7.43
N LEU A 177 13.59 20.38 -6.65
CA LEU A 177 13.31 20.31 -5.22
C LEU A 177 11.92 19.71 -4.94
N VAL A 178 10.91 20.12 -5.71
CA VAL A 178 9.54 19.60 -5.56
C VAL A 178 9.49 18.12 -5.95
N ASN A 179 10.18 17.72 -7.03
CA ASN A 179 10.30 16.31 -7.42
C ASN A 179 10.92 15.45 -6.30
N ASN A 180 12.01 15.92 -5.68
CA ASN A 180 12.66 15.23 -4.56
C ASN A 180 11.73 15.07 -3.35
N VAL A 181 10.98 16.12 -3.00
CA VAL A 181 10.00 16.08 -1.90
C VAL A 181 8.87 15.10 -2.23
N ILE A 182 8.37 15.09 -3.46
CA ILE A 182 7.33 14.15 -3.90
C ILE A 182 7.82 12.70 -3.79
N LEU A 183 9.06 12.43 -4.20
CA LEU A 183 9.63 11.08 -4.17
C LEU A 183 9.92 10.59 -2.76
N TRP A 184 10.72 11.33 -1.99
CA TRP A 184 11.10 10.91 -0.64
C TRP A 184 9.96 11.06 0.36
N GLY A 185 9.19 12.15 0.27
CA GLY A 185 7.97 12.34 1.07
C GLY A 185 6.93 11.26 0.77
N GLY A 186 6.76 10.91 -0.52
CA GLY A 186 5.91 9.79 -0.92
C GLY A 186 6.35 8.44 -0.34
N LEU A 187 7.65 8.18 -0.26
CA LEU A 187 8.17 6.97 0.39
C LEU A 187 7.77 6.91 1.86
N PHE A 188 8.09 7.94 2.65
CA PHE A 188 7.74 7.97 4.08
C PHE A 188 6.24 7.91 4.33
N MET A 189 5.44 8.54 3.45
CA MET A 189 3.99 8.44 3.49
C MET A 189 3.52 6.99 3.31
N TYR A 190 4.01 6.26 2.29
CA TYR A 190 3.63 4.85 2.10
C TYR A 190 4.12 3.96 3.25
N LEU A 191 5.30 4.22 3.83
CA LEU A 191 5.73 3.54 5.06
C LEU A 191 4.73 3.76 6.20
N GLY A 192 4.25 4.99 6.36
CA GLY A 192 3.19 5.33 7.31
C GLY A 192 1.88 4.60 7.02
N PHE A 193 1.48 4.50 5.75
CA PHE A 193 0.32 3.70 5.36
C PHE A 193 0.49 2.22 5.69
N VAL A 194 1.69 1.63 5.57
CA VAL A 194 1.93 0.21 5.94
C VAL A 194 1.63 0.00 7.42
N VAL A 195 2.10 0.91 8.27
CA VAL A 195 1.81 0.87 9.70
C VAL A 195 0.32 1.06 9.95
N TYR A 196 -0.30 2.07 9.32
CA TYR A 196 -1.72 2.39 9.47
C TYR A 196 -2.64 1.24 9.03
N ASP A 197 -2.44 0.69 7.85
CA ASP A 197 -3.28 -0.39 7.31
C ASP A 197 -3.15 -1.67 8.15
N THR A 198 -1.93 -1.99 8.59
CA THR A 198 -1.68 -3.16 9.42
C THR A 198 -2.43 -3.07 10.74
N GLN A 199 -2.33 -1.91 11.37
CA GLN A 199 -3.02 -1.61 12.60
C GLN A 199 -4.54 -1.57 12.43
N LEU A 200 -5.03 -0.94 11.36
CA LEU A 200 -6.44 -0.84 11.03
C LEU A 200 -7.06 -2.22 10.81
N ALA A 201 -6.34 -3.14 10.15
CA ALA A 201 -6.84 -4.49 9.91
C ALA A 201 -7.06 -5.28 11.22
N VAL A 202 -6.22 -5.07 12.24
CA VAL A 202 -6.41 -5.69 13.56
C VAL A 202 -7.56 -5.00 14.31
N ALA A 203 -7.61 -3.67 14.28
CA ALA A 203 -8.68 -2.91 14.92
C ALA A 203 -10.07 -3.24 14.34
N GLN A 204 -10.18 -3.34 13.02
CA GLN A 204 -11.41 -3.74 12.33
C GLN A 204 -11.81 -5.17 12.68
N PHE A 205 -10.85 -6.08 12.85
CA PHE A 205 -11.12 -7.43 13.33
C PHE A 205 -11.73 -7.41 14.74
N ASP A 206 -11.20 -6.58 15.65
CA ASP A 206 -11.69 -6.43 17.01
C ASP A 206 -13.09 -5.79 17.07
N MET A 207 -13.40 -4.90 16.11
CA MET A 207 -14.73 -4.33 15.90
C MET A 207 -15.73 -5.30 15.24
N GLY A 208 -15.31 -6.54 14.93
CA GLY A 208 -16.16 -7.57 14.33
C GLY A 208 -16.15 -7.61 12.80
N ASN A 209 -15.43 -6.72 12.11
CA ASN A 209 -15.22 -6.81 10.68
C ASN A 209 -14.12 -7.83 10.35
N ARG A 210 -14.55 -9.02 9.91
CA ARG A 210 -13.68 -10.15 9.57
C ARG A 210 -13.49 -10.35 8.07
N ASP A 211 -13.74 -9.33 7.27
CA ASP A 211 -13.59 -9.40 5.82
C ASP A 211 -12.11 -9.27 5.39
N TYR A 212 -11.41 -10.40 5.43
CA TYR A 212 -9.98 -10.45 5.11
C TYR A 212 -9.68 -10.04 3.65
N LEU A 213 -10.65 -10.13 2.74
CA LEU A 213 -10.44 -9.85 1.33
C LEU A 213 -10.37 -8.33 1.08
N LEU A 214 -11.22 -7.56 1.76
CA LEU A 214 -11.13 -6.09 1.76
C LEU A 214 -9.86 -5.59 2.45
N HIS A 215 -9.47 -6.20 3.58
CA HIS A 215 -8.22 -5.84 4.24
C HIS A 215 -7.01 -6.18 3.35
N ALA A 216 -7.04 -7.33 2.64
CA ALA A 216 -6.01 -7.70 1.68
C ALA A 216 -5.92 -6.73 0.49
N LEU A 217 -7.05 -6.18 0.04
CA LEU A 217 -7.10 -5.16 -0.99
C LEU A 217 -6.35 -3.89 -0.57
N GLN A 218 -6.55 -3.44 0.67
CA GLN A 218 -5.85 -2.28 1.24
C GLN A 218 -4.35 -2.54 1.34
N PHE A 219 -3.96 -3.68 1.92
CA PHE A 219 -2.56 -4.12 1.98
C PHE A 219 -1.92 -4.17 0.60
N TYR A 220 -2.66 -4.62 -0.41
CA TYR A 220 -2.21 -4.70 -1.78
C TYR A 220 -1.95 -3.32 -2.39
N VAL A 221 -2.90 -2.38 -2.28
CA VAL A 221 -2.75 -1.03 -2.83
C VAL A 221 -1.53 -0.35 -2.23
N ASN A 222 -1.33 -0.51 -0.93
CA ASN A 222 -0.21 0.05 -0.23
C ASN A 222 1.12 -0.62 -0.61
N PHE A 223 1.16 -1.95 -0.69
CA PHE A 223 2.34 -2.68 -1.17
C PHE A 223 2.73 -2.27 -2.59
N LEU A 224 1.76 -2.23 -3.52
CA LEU A 224 2.00 -1.83 -4.91
C LEU A 224 2.51 -0.39 -4.99
N SER A 225 1.93 0.51 -4.20
CA SER A 225 2.33 1.92 -4.17
C SER A 225 3.75 2.11 -3.62
N LEU A 226 4.09 1.40 -2.53
CA LEU A 226 5.44 1.36 -1.98
C LEU A 226 6.44 0.79 -3.02
N PHE A 227 6.06 -0.27 -3.71
CA PHE A 227 6.88 -0.88 -4.76
C PHE A 227 7.15 0.08 -5.91
N LEU A 228 6.12 0.67 -6.50
CA LEU A 228 6.30 1.63 -7.60
C LEU A 228 7.10 2.85 -7.14
N ARG A 229 6.96 3.28 -5.89
CA ARG A 229 7.78 4.35 -5.32
C ARG A 229 9.26 3.97 -5.24
N LEU A 230 9.58 2.75 -4.79
CA LEU A 230 10.95 2.25 -4.74
C LEU A 230 11.53 2.04 -6.14
N VAL A 231 10.73 1.61 -7.11
CA VAL A 231 11.13 1.56 -8.52
C VAL A 231 11.54 2.96 -8.99
N ALA A 232 10.75 4.00 -8.72
CA ALA A 232 11.08 5.37 -9.09
C ALA A 232 12.39 5.86 -8.47
N ILE A 233 12.59 5.64 -7.17
CA ILE A 233 13.80 6.06 -6.45
C ILE A 233 15.05 5.33 -6.98
N LEU A 234 14.97 4.01 -7.17
CA LEU A 234 16.10 3.25 -7.72
C LEU A 234 16.37 3.64 -9.18
N SER A 235 15.33 4.02 -9.93
CA SER A 235 15.48 4.45 -11.31
C SER A 235 16.30 5.74 -11.41
N GLU A 236 15.96 6.77 -10.63
CA GLU A 236 16.73 8.02 -10.60
C GLU A 236 18.19 7.79 -10.19
N ARG A 237 18.42 6.97 -9.16
CA ARG A 237 19.79 6.64 -8.72
C ARG A 237 20.58 5.90 -9.78
N GLN A 238 19.96 4.97 -10.50
CA GLN A 238 20.63 4.20 -11.54
C GLN A 238 20.94 5.06 -12.77
N GLU A 239 20.02 5.95 -13.16
CA GLU A 239 20.25 6.93 -14.22
C GLU A 239 21.42 7.86 -13.90
N GLU A 240 21.50 8.38 -12.67
CA GLU A 240 22.61 9.22 -12.22
C GLU A 240 23.95 8.47 -12.28
N ASN A 241 23.97 7.20 -11.84
CA ASN A 241 25.15 6.35 -11.91
C ASN A 241 25.57 6.07 -13.37
N ASN A 242 24.62 5.80 -14.25
CA ASN A 242 24.87 5.60 -15.67
C ASN A 242 25.44 6.87 -16.32
N ARG A 243 24.94 8.05 -15.96
CA ARG A 243 25.46 9.34 -16.44
C ARG A 243 26.92 9.57 -16.01
N ARG A 244 27.21 9.42 -14.71
CA ARG A 244 28.57 9.55 -14.16
C ARG A 244 29.57 8.59 -14.78
N LYS A 245 29.15 7.37 -15.17
CA LYS A 245 30.01 6.40 -15.85
C LYS A 245 30.33 6.80 -17.29
N ARG A 246 29.44 7.52 -17.98
CA ARG A 246 29.69 8.05 -19.32
C ARG A 246 30.68 9.21 -19.27
N GLU A 247 30.48 10.14 -18.34
CA GLU A 247 31.40 11.28 -18.09
C GLU A 247 32.82 10.85 -17.72
N ARG A 248 33.02 9.65 -17.15
CA ARG A 248 34.36 9.11 -16.83
C ARG A 248 35.06 8.39 -18.00
N ARG A 249 34.34 8.11 -19.08
CA ARG A 249 34.85 7.40 -20.26
C ARG A 249 35.19 8.35 -21.41
N GLU A 250 34.67 9.58 -21.35
CA GLU A 250 35.04 10.73 -22.18
C GLU A 250 36.24 11.44 -21.57
#